data_AF-A0A960LIU8-F1
#
_entry.id   AF-A0A960LIU8-F1
#
_cell.length_a   1.000
_cell.length_b   1.000
_cell.length_c   1.000
_cell.angle_alpha   90.00
_cell.angle_beta   90.00
_cell.angle_gamma   90.00
#
_symmetry.space_group_name_H-M   'P 1'
#
loop_
_entity.id
_entity.type
_entity.pdbx_description
1 polymer ?
#
loop_
_entity_poly.entity_id
_entity_poly.type
_entity_poly.pdbx_seq_one_letter_code
_entity_poly.pdbx_strand_id
1 'polypeptide(L)'
;MNHLSENLIQAFEVEKGTVFRRLNRREYENTLNDLFGTRLDLVRQLPVDGLADGFDNVGEALNISMVQMERYLDAMSKVLDAAISKGTRPPESRVISASYVDSPGEQRHFENTWLKRDDGAAVFFKSTGYPDGSLREASPKISGRYKIRITGYAYQSEKPLTFSLEAKTYQRGADQPLLGYFSLPP
;
A
#
# COMPACT_ATOMS: atom_id res chain seq x y z
N MET A 1 -54.64 -17.61 35.37
CA MET A 1 -53.69 -16.60 34.85
C MET A 1 -52.75 -17.29 33.85
N ASN A 2 -52.34 -16.57 32.81
CA ASN A 2 -51.89 -17.02 31.49
C ASN A 2 -50.91 -18.22 31.41
N HIS A 3 -51.40 -19.34 30.88
CA HIS A 3 -50.62 -20.48 30.34
C HIS A 3 -50.09 -20.20 28.92
N LEU A 4 -50.44 -19.05 28.36
CA LEU A 4 -49.98 -18.58 27.05
C LEU A 4 -48.57 -17.98 27.11
N SER A 5 -48.15 -17.41 28.24
CA SER A 5 -46.84 -16.75 28.33
C SER A 5 -45.67 -17.72 28.24
N GLU A 6 -45.75 -18.88 28.90
CA GLU A 6 -44.68 -19.89 28.84
C GLU A 6 -44.55 -20.49 27.43
N ASN A 7 -45.68 -20.79 26.78
CA ASN A 7 -45.69 -21.29 25.41
C ASN A 7 -45.17 -20.26 24.40
N LEU A 8 -45.50 -18.97 24.57
CA LEU A 8 -44.97 -17.90 23.72
C LEU A 8 -43.48 -17.68 23.93
N ILE A 9 -42.99 -17.73 25.18
CA ILE A 9 -41.55 -17.60 25.48
C ILE A 9 -40.78 -18.79 24.90
N GLN A 10 -41.33 -20.01 25.01
CA GLN A 10 -40.71 -21.22 24.48
C GLN A 10 -40.72 -21.26 22.95
N ALA A 11 -41.80 -20.81 22.30
CA ALA A 11 -41.84 -20.63 20.84
C ALA A 11 -40.84 -19.56 20.38
N PHE A 12 -40.77 -18.43 21.10
CA PHE A 12 -39.83 -17.35 20.80
C PHE A 12 -38.36 -17.75 21.04
N GLU A 13 -38.08 -18.66 21.97
CA GLU A 13 -36.74 -19.23 22.18
C GLU A 13 -36.34 -20.26 21.12
N VAL A 14 -37.29 -21.03 20.60
CA VAL A 14 -37.06 -21.93 19.44
C VAL A 14 -36.84 -21.13 18.15
N GLU A 15 -37.47 -19.96 18.03
CA GLU A 15 -37.41 -19.07 16.85
C GLU A 15 -36.25 -18.05 16.90
N LYS A 16 -35.52 -17.97 18.04
CA LYS A 16 -34.45 -16.98 18.33
C LYS A 16 -33.14 -17.17 17.57
N GLY A 17 -33.14 -17.91 16.46
CA GLY A 17 -32.07 -17.82 15.49
C GLY A 17 -32.36 -16.63 14.57
N THR A 18 -31.56 -15.57 14.61
CA THR A 18 -31.55 -14.63 13.48
C THR A 18 -31.22 -15.47 12.25
N VAL A 19 -32.23 -15.75 11.41
CA VAL A 19 -32.03 -16.51 10.19
C VAL A 19 -31.05 -15.71 9.36
N PHE A 20 -29.86 -16.29 9.11
CA PHE A 20 -28.90 -15.69 8.21
C PHE A 20 -29.56 -15.57 6.84
N ARG A 21 -29.91 -14.34 6.46
CA ARG A 21 -30.46 -14.02 5.15
C ARG A 21 -29.44 -13.23 4.35
N ARG A 22 -29.45 -13.41 3.03
CA ARG A 22 -28.76 -12.47 2.14
C ARG A 22 -29.49 -11.13 2.13
N LEU A 23 -28.78 -10.10 1.70
CA LEU A 23 -29.40 -8.84 1.32
C LEU A 23 -30.27 -9.06 0.06
N ASN A 24 -31.44 -8.44 0.04
CA ASN A 24 -32.23 -8.34 -1.18
C ASN A 24 -31.56 -7.36 -2.15
N ARG A 25 -32.01 -7.30 -3.40
CA ARG A 25 -31.35 -6.51 -4.45
C ARG A 25 -31.29 -5.01 -4.15
N ARG A 26 -32.30 -4.46 -3.45
CA ARG A 26 -32.35 -3.04 -3.06
C ARG A 26 -31.39 -2.76 -1.90
N GLU A 27 -31.40 -3.63 -0.90
CA GLU A 27 -30.49 -3.56 0.24
C GLU A 27 -29.03 -3.68 -0.21
N TYR A 28 -28.75 -4.59 -1.16
CA TYR A 28 -27.42 -4.78 -1.72
C TYR A 28 -26.93 -3.54 -2.48
N GLU A 29 -27.76 -2.95 -3.34
CA GLU A 29 -27.46 -1.70 -4.03
C GLU A 29 -27.17 -0.56 -3.03
N ASN A 30 -28.06 -0.35 -2.07
CA ASN A 30 -27.90 0.71 -1.07
C ASN A 30 -26.60 0.52 -0.28
N THR A 31 -26.32 -0.71 0.14
CA THR A 31 -25.09 -1.04 0.88
C THR A 31 -23.83 -0.74 0.06
N LEU A 32 -23.80 -1.12 -1.21
CA LEU A 32 -22.64 -0.84 -2.07
C LEU A 32 -22.48 0.65 -2.36
N ASN A 33 -23.58 1.36 -2.64
CA ASN A 33 -23.55 2.81 -2.85
C ASN A 33 -23.06 3.55 -1.61
N ASP A 34 -23.52 3.15 -0.41
CA ASP A 34 -23.13 3.76 0.85
C ASP A 34 -21.66 3.47 1.21
N LEU A 35 -21.21 2.22 1.09
CA LEU A 35 -19.84 1.82 1.43
C LEU A 35 -18.79 2.48 0.53
N PHE A 36 -19.09 2.60 -0.76
CA PHE A 36 -18.14 3.08 -1.77
C PHE A 36 -18.38 4.54 -2.19
N GLY A 37 -19.39 5.21 -1.63
CA GLY A 37 -19.76 6.57 -1.98
C GLY A 37 -20.21 6.71 -3.44
N THR A 38 -20.83 5.68 -4.00
CA THR A 38 -21.31 5.65 -5.40
C THR A 38 -22.82 5.87 -5.48
N ARG A 39 -23.36 6.02 -6.70
CA ARG A 39 -24.80 6.19 -6.98
C ARG A 39 -25.22 5.41 -8.22
N LEU A 40 -24.89 4.12 -8.25
CA LEU A 40 -25.17 3.24 -9.38
C LEU A 40 -26.56 2.60 -9.26
N ASP A 41 -27.26 2.44 -10.40
CA ASP A 41 -28.48 1.60 -10.53
C ASP A 41 -28.05 0.16 -10.82
N LEU A 42 -28.03 -0.65 -9.78
CA LEU A 42 -27.62 -2.06 -9.74
C LEU A 42 -28.82 -3.00 -9.65
N VAL A 43 -29.95 -2.57 -9.08
CA VAL A 43 -31.16 -3.38 -8.86
C VAL A 43 -31.63 -4.08 -10.13
N ARG A 44 -31.52 -3.41 -11.29
CA ARG A 44 -31.93 -3.97 -12.60
C ARG A 44 -31.03 -5.10 -13.10
N GLN A 45 -29.82 -5.19 -12.56
CA GLN A 45 -28.79 -6.16 -12.97
C GLN A 45 -28.78 -7.39 -12.05
N LEU A 46 -29.46 -7.28 -10.91
CA LEU A 46 -29.61 -8.34 -9.94
C LEU A 46 -30.89 -9.14 -10.22
N PRO A 47 -30.87 -10.47 -10.05
CA PRO A 47 -32.07 -11.27 -10.18
C PRO A 47 -33.17 -10.81 -9.20
N VAL A 48 -34.42 -11.03 -9.58
CA VAL A 48 -35.58 -10.69 -8.75
C VAL A 48 -35.59 -11.60 -7.53
N ASP A 49 -35.79 -11.02 -6.36
CA ASP A 49 -35.90 -11.75 -5.10
C ASP A 49 -37.21 -12.53 -4.99
N GLY A 50 -37.19 -13.65 -4.28
CA GLY A 50 -38.39 -14.40 -3.96
C GLY A 50 -39.30 -13.60 -3.02
N LEU A 51 -40.62 -13.75 -3.19
CA LEU A 51 -41.63 -13.17 -2.31
C LEU A 51 -42.13 -14.25 -1.35
N ALA A 52 -42.17 -13.95 -0.05
CA ALA A 52 -42.95 -14.70 0.94
C ALA A 52 -43.94 -13.75 1.62
N ASP A 53 -45.21 -14.14 1.65
CA ASP A 53 -46.31 -13.33 2.20
C ASP A 53 -46.38 -11.89 1.65
N GLY A 54 -45.93 -11.70 0.41
CA GLY A 54 -45.89 -10.39 -0.27
C GLY A 54 -44.65 -9.54 0.03
N PHE A 55 -43.70 -10.05 0.81
CA PHE A 55 -42.47 -9.35 1.19
C PHE A 55 -41.23 -9.97 0.51
N ASP A 56 -40.30 -9.12 0.09
CA ASP A 56 -39.04 -9.49 -0.61
C ASP A 56 -37.81 -9.48 0.32
N ASN A 57 -38.01 -9.37 1.64
CA ASN A 57 -36.96 -9.32 2.66
C ASN A 57 -36.99 -10.52 3.62
N VAL A 58 -37.88 -11.48 3.38
CA VAL A 58 -38.04 -12.68 4.21
C VAL A 58 -36.95 -13.69 3.87
N GLY A 59 -36.16 -14.07 4.88
CA GLY A 59 -34.96 -14.90 4.69
C GLY A 59 -35.22 -16.25 4.02
N GLU A 60 -36.34 -16.90 4.31
CA GLU A 60 -36.73 -18.19 3.73
C GLU A 60 -36.93 -18.13 2.20
N ALA A 61 -37.34 -16.97 1.66
CA ALA A 61 -37.51 -16.75 0.22
C ALA A 61 -36.20 -16.29 -0.47
N LEU A 62 -35.15 -15.99 0.29
CA LEU A 62 -33.90 -15.38 -0.19
C LEU A 62 -32.77 -16.40 -0.32
N ASN A 63 -32.97 -17.41 -1.19
CA ASN A 63 -31.93 -18.38 -1.52
C ASN A 63 -30.81 -17.76 -2.38
N ILE A 64 -29.58 -18.30 -2.26
CA ILE A 64 -28.44 -17.96 -3.14
C ILE A 64 -28.35 -19.01 -4.24
N SER A 65 -28.46 -18.57 -5.50
CA SER A 65 -28.17 -19.40 -6.68
C SER A 65 -26.81 -19.02 -7.27
N MET A 66 -26.26 -19.89 -8.13
CA MET A 66 -25.02 -19.60 -8.85
C MET A 66 -25.13 -18.31 -9.70
N VAL A 67 -26.28 -18.10 -10.35
CA VAL A 67 -26.58 -16.89 -11.12
C VAL A 67 -26.64 -15.65 -10.21
N GLN A 68 -27.20 -15.77 -9.01
CA GLN A 68 -27.21 -14.67 -8.03
C GLN A 68 -25.79 -14.24 -7.67
N MET A 69 -24.92 -15.22 -7.39
CA MET A 69 -23.52 -14.96 -7.02
C MET A 69 -22.75 -14.30 -8.16
N GLU A 70 -22.93 -14.76 -9.39
CA GLU A 70 -22.32 -14.16 -10.58
C GLU A 70 -22.76 -12.69 -10.73
N ARG A 71 -24.05 -12.40 -10.58
CA ARG A 71 -24.56 -11.01 -10.65
C ARG A 71 -24.09 -10.12 -9.52
N TYR A 72 -23.84 -10.67 -8.32
CA TYR A 72 -23.22 -9.92 -7.23
C TYR A 72 -21.78 -9.53 -7.56
N LEU A 73 -20.99 -10.45 -8.11
CA LEU A 73 -19.62 -10.16 -8.53
C LEU A 73 -19.58 -9.12 -9.66
N ASP A 74 -20.47 -9.25 -10.66
CA ASP A 74 -20.60 -8.27 -11.74
C ASP A 74 -20.95 -6.87 -11.21
N ALA A 75 -21.94 -6.78 -10.31
CA ALA A 75 -22.36 -5.52 -9.71
C ALA A 75 -21.24 -4.89 -8.87
N MET A 76 -20.55 -5.69 -8.05
CA MET A 76 -19.41 -5.24 -7.25
C MET A 76 -18.26 -4.74 -8.13
N SER A 77 -17.97 -5.43 -9.24
CA SER A 77 -16.93 -5.00 -10.20
C SER A 77 -17.23 -3.59 -10.73
N LYS A 78 -18.48 -3.30 -11.09
CA LYS A 78 -18.91 -1.97 -11.55
C LYS A 78 -18.79 -0.91 -10.47
N VAL A 79 -19.11 -1.25 -9.22
CA VAL A 79 -18.96 -0.34 -8.07
C VAL A 79 -17.49 -0.02 -7.84
N LEU A 80 -16.62 -1.02 -7.85
CA LEU A 80 -15.17 -0.83 -7.73
C LEU A 80 -14.61 0.02 -8.86
N ASP A 81 -15.05 -0.22 -10.10
CA ASP A 81 -14.65 0.59 -11.26
C ASP A 81 -15.06 2.06 -11.15
N ALA A 82 -16.19 2.35 -10.50
CA ALA A 82 -16.67 3.70 -10.26
C ALA A 82 -16.00 4.36 -9.05
N ALA A 83 -15.75 3.60 -7.99
CA ALA A 83 -15.19 4.08 -6.73
C ALA A 83 -13.67 4.29 -6.80
N ILE A 84 -12.96 3.43 -7.53
CA ILE A 84 -11.52 3.52 -7.69
C ILE A 84 -11.21 4.61 -8.71
N SER A 85 -10.53 5.66 -8.26
CA SER A 85 -10.05 6.73 -9.12
C SER A 85 -9.08 6.19 -10.19
N LYS A 86 -9.58 6.09 -11.42
CA LYS A 86 -8.78 5.82 -12.63
C LYS A 86 -7.81 6.95 -12.97
N GLY A 87 -8.03 8.13 -12.38
CA GLY A 87 -7.28 9.36 -12.64
C GLY A 87 -6.16 9.65 -11.65
N THR A 88 -5.89 8.75 -10.69
CA THR A 88 -4.76 8.93 -9.77
C THR A 88 -3.47 8.71 -10.57
N ARG A 89 -2.96 9.79 -11.17
CA ARG A 89 -1.61 9.82 -11.73
C ARG A 89 -0.70 9.24 -10.64
N PRO A 90 0.16 8.25 -10.96
CA PRO A 90 1.15 7.77 -10.01
C PRO A 90 1.81 9.00 -9.38
N PRO A 91 1.97 9.03 -8.04
CA PRO A 91 2.58 10.18 -7.39
C PRO A 91 3.87 10.52 -8.15
N GLU A 92 4.06 11.80 -8.47
CA GLU A 92 5.21 12.20 -9.28
C GLU A 92 6.48 11.66 -8.62
N SER A 93 7.30 10.97 -9.42
CA SER A 93 8.53 10.37 -8.91
C SER A 93 9.43 11.49 -8.41
N ARG A 94 9.58 11.60 -7.09
CA ARG A 94 10.48 12.57 -6.50
C ARG A 94 11.91 12.07 -6.64
N VAL A 95 12.69 12.72 -7.50
CA VAL A 95 14.12 12.45 -7.61
C VAL A 95 14.83 13.21 -6.49
N ILE A 96 15.56 12.46 -5.65
CA ILE A 96 16.49 13.02 -4.68
C ILE A 96 17.89 12.76 -5.24
N SER A 97 18.62 13.83 -5.55
CA SER A 97 19.99 13.76 -6.04
C SER A 97 20.92 14.34 -4.98
N ALA A 98 21.98 13.61 -4.66
CA ALA A 98 23.01 14.04 -3.74
C ALA A 98 24.37 13.68 -4.34
N SER A 99 25.35 14.56 -4.11
CA SER A 99 26.74 14.36 -4.51
C SER A 99 27.63 14.69 -3.33
N TYR A 100 28.70 13.94 -3.16
CA TYR A 100 29.73 14.21 -2.15
C TYR A 100 30.38 15.58 -2.34
N VAL A 101 30.51 16.04 -3.58
CA VAL A 101 31.08 17.36 -3.89
C VAL A 101 30.18 18.51 -3.42
N ASP A 102 28.87 18.31 -3.51
CA ASP A 102 27.87 19.34 -3.21
C ASP A 102 27.36 19.29 -1.77
N SER A 103 27.74 18.26 -1.00
CA SER A 103 27.33 18.11 0.40
C SER A 103 28.05 19.14 1.29
N PRO A 104 27.33 20.09 1.92
CA PRO A 104 27.95 21.19 2.69
C PRO A 104 28.79 20.72 3.89
N GLY A 105 28.46 19.56 4.46
CA GLY A 105 29.20 18.98 5.58
C GLY A 105 30.55 18.39 5.16
N GLU A 106 30.62 17.89 3.93
CA GLU A 106 31.82 17.25 3.39
C GLU A 106 32.79 18.26 2.76
N GLN A 107 32.28 19.39 2.27
CA GLN A 107 33.08 20.49 1.72
C GLN A 107 34.18 20.99 2.67
N ARG A 108 34.04 20.78 3.98
CA ARG A 108 35.02 21.21 4.98
C ARG A 108 36.28 20.33 5.06
N HIS A 109 36.35 19.23 4.28
CA HIS A 109 37.44 18.24 4.35
C HIS A 109 38.27 18.13 3.06
N PHE A 110 38.08 19.09 2.13
CA PHE A 110 38.71 19.10 0.80
C PHE A 110 40.24 19.22 0.78
N GLU A 111 40.88 19.46 1.93
CA GLU A 111 42.30 19.81 1.95
C GLU A 111 43.27 18.64 2.16
N ASN A 112 42.82 17.42 2.52
CA ASN A 112 43.75 16.29 2.70
C ASN A 112 43.21 14.86 2.55
N THR A 113 41.90 14.66 2.47
CA THR A 113 41.33 13.29 2.53
C THR A 113 40.69 12.86 1.20
N TRP A 114 40.31 13.83 0.34
CA TRP A 114 39.51 13.61 -0.86
C TRP A 114 39.98 14.51 -2.01
N LEU A 115 39.87 14.03 -3.25
CA LEU A 115 40.14 14.79 -4.47
C LEU A 115 38.85 15.03 -5.23
N LYS A 116 38.53 16.29 -5.53
CA LYS A 116 37.49 16.65 -6.48
C LYS A 116 38.02 16.49 -7.90
N ARG A 117 37.26 15.79 -8.73
CA ARG A 117 37.54 15.61 -10.17
C ARG A 117 36.75 16.60 -11.01
N ASP A 118 37.22 16.84 -12.22
CA ASP A 118 36.59 17.76 -13.19
C ASP A 118 35.21 17.26 -13.67
N ASP A 119 34.97 15.95 -13.61
CA ASP A 119 33.69 15.31 -13.91
C ASP A 119 32.68 15.39 -12.76
N GLY A 120 33.05 16.03 -11.64
CA GLY A 120 32.22 16.17 -10.45
C GLY A 120 32.29 14.96 -9.50
N ALA A 121 33.15 13.98 -9.74
CA ALA A 121 33.37 12.88 -8.80
C ALA A 121 34.22 13.33 -7.60
N ALA A 122 33.94 12.73 -6.44
CA ALA A 122 34.79 12.82 -5.27
C ALA A 122 35.56 11.51 -5.10
N VAL A 123 36.88 11.60 -5.06
CA VAL A 123 37.77 10.44 -4.87
C VAL A 123 38.19 10.40 -3.41
N PHE A 124 38.07 9.22 -2.81
CA PHE A 124 38.38 8.95 -1.41
C PHE A 124 39.67 8.15 -1.35
N PHE A 125 40.68 8.63 -0.62
CA PHE A 125 41.96 7.91 -0.49
C PHE A 125 42.10 7.09 0.79
N LYS A 126 41.13 7.19 1.71
CA LYS A 126 41.11 6.44 2.97
C LYS A 126 39.75 5.77 3.14
N SER A 127 39.75 4.46 3.45
CA SER A 127 38.51 3.74 3.80
C SER A 127 38.08 3.95 5.25
N THR A 128 38.96 4.52 6.09
CA THR A 128 38.70 4.80 7.51
C THR A 128 38.98 6.28 7.81
N GLY A 129 37.93 7.01 8.17
CA GLY A 129 38.00 8.45 8.46
C GLY A 129 36.66 9.14 8.22
N TYR A 130 36.54 10.40 8.64
CA TYR A 130 35.41 11.26 8.28
C TYR A 130 35.72 12.01 6.97
N PRO A 131 34.74 12.19 6.08
CA PRO A 131 33.39 11.62 6.12
C PRO A 131 33.36 10.09 5.97
N ASP A 132 32.39 9.46 6.63
CA ASP A 132 32.17 8.01 6.66
C ASP A 132 31.40 7.49 5.43
N GLY A 133 31.39 8.28 4.35
CA GLY A 133 30.64 8.01 3.12
C GLY A 133 29.12 8.22 3.25
N SER A 134 28.64 8.98 4.24
CA SER A 134 27.21 9.21 4.44
C SER A 134 26.70 10.45 3.70
N LEU A 135 25.80 10.25 2.73
CA LEU A 135 25.08 11.34 2.05
C LEU A 135 23.73 11.61 2.71
N ARG A 136 23.70 12.55 3.65
CA ARG A 136 22.47 12.91 4.39
C ARG A 136 21.40 13.49 3.47
N GLU A 137 21.80 14.21 2.43
CA GLU A 137 20.90 14.82 1.44
C GLU A 137 20.11 13.77 0.64
N ALA A 138 20.61 12.54 0.55
CA ALA A 138 19.92 11.42 -0.10
C ALA A 138 18.82 10.78 0.78
N SER A 139 18.60 11.30 2.00
CA SER A 139 17.67 10.70 2.97
C SER A 139 16.21 10.80 2.50
N PRO A 140 15.47 9.68 2.43
CA PRO A 140 14.07 9.69 2.07
C PRO A 140 13.23 10.37 3.15
N LYS A 141 12.32 11.26 2.76
CA LYS A 141 11.44 12.00 3.69
C LYS A 141 10.05 11.37 3.87
N ILE A 142 9.68 10.45 2.98
CA ILE A 142 8.34 9.86 2.92
C ILE A 142 8.49 8.34 2.92
N SER A 143 7.66 7.61 3.64
CA SER A 143 7.67 6.15 3.57
C SER A 143 7.21 5.67 2.20
N GLY A 144 7.95 4.75 1.58
CA GLY A 144 7.61 4.26 0.25
C GLY A 144 8.66 3.32 -0.35
N ARG A 145 8.41 2.89 -1.59
CA ARG A 145 9.38 2.11 -2.37
C ARG A 145 10.32 3.04 -3.13
N TYR A 146 11.62 2.76 -3.04
CA TYR A 146 12.67 3.58 -3.64
C TYR A 146 13.46 2.79 -4.67
N LYS A 147 13.84 3.46 -5.76
CA LYS A 147 14.86 2.98 -6.68
C LYS A 147 16.13 3.80 -6.44
N ILE A 148 17.18 3.13 -6.00
CA ILE A 148 18.47 3.77 -5.72
C ILE A 148 19.37 3.59 -6.95
N ARG A 149 20.02 4.67 -7.39
CA ARG A 149 21.06 4.65 -8.41
C ARG A 149 22.30 5.32 -7.83
N ILE A 150 23.41 4.62 -7.85
CA ILE A 150 24.72 5.11 -7.42
C ILE A 150 25.61 5.14 -8.66
N THR A 151 26.36 6.22 -8.83
CA THR A 151 27.31 6.39 -9.94
C THR A 151 28.68 6.66 -9.34
N GLY A 152 29.70 5.96 -9.83
CA GLY A 152 31.08 6.09 -9.38
C GLY A 152 31.97 5.08 -10.10
N TYR A 153 33.26 5.14 -9.82
CA TYR A 153 34.28 4.31 -10.45
C TYR A 153 35.50 4.16 -9.54
N ALA A 154 36.36 3.18 -9.83
CA ALA A 154 37.59 2.95 -9.09
C ALA A 154 38.71 3.88 -9.63
N TYR A 155 39.10 4.87 -8.84
CA TYR A 155 40.17 5.79 -9.25
C TYR A 155 41.55 5.13 -9.16
N GLN A 156 42.34 5.20 -10.23
CA GLN A 156 43.70 4.63 -10.32
C GLN A 156 43.78 3.13 -9.97
N SER A 157 42.75 2.38 -10.33
CA SER A 157 42.68 0.93 -10.12
C SER A 157 42.18 0.25 -11.39
N GLU A 158 42.82 -0.84 -11.80
CA GLU A 158 42.31 -1.73 -12.85
C GLU A 158 41.28 -2.75 -12.31
N LYS A 159 41.15 -2.82 -10.98
CA LYS A 159 40.20 -3.69 -10.28
C LYS A 159 38.93 -2.92 -9.89
N PRO A 160 37.75 -3.55 -9.95
CA PRO A 160 36.51 -2.97 -9.45
C PRO A 160 36.60 -2.56 -7.98
N LEU A 161 35.96 -1.45 -7.62
CA LEU A 161 35.83 -1.00 -6.24
C LEU A 161 34.55 -1.56 -5.63
N THR A 162 34.68 -2.42 -4.61
CA THR A 162 33.53 -2.95 -3.86
C THR A 162 33.15 -1.99 -2.73
N PHE A 163 31.85 -1.74 -2.57
CA PHE A 163 31.29 -0.90 -1.52
C PHE A 163 30.02 -1.53 -0.91
N SER A 164 29.72 -1.22 0.35
CA SER A 164 28.43 -1.53 0.97
C SER A 164 27.49 -0.33 0.87
N LEU A 165 26.20 -0.60 0.75
CA LEU A 165 25.15 0.41 0.89
C LEU A 165 24.38 0.15 2.17
N GLU A 166 24.37 1.12 3.08
CA GLU A 166 23.75 1.00 4.39
C GLU A 166 22.80 2.18 4.62
N ALA A 167 21.64 1.91 5.22
CA ALA A 167 20.77 2.97 5.72
C ALA A 167 21.20 3.36 7.14
N LYS A 168 21.61 4.62 7.32
CA LYS A 168 21.99 5.16 8.62
C LYS A 168 20.89 6.03 9.21
N THR A 169 20.65 5.84 10.51
CA THR A 169 19.78 6.69 11.33
C THR A 169 20.44 6.97 12.66
N TYR A 170 20.28 8.19 13.17
CA TYR A 170 20.77 8.58 14.50
C TYR A 170 19.73 8.36 15.60
N GLN A 171 18.55 7.82 15.26
CA GLN A 171 17.56 7.46 16.26
C GLN A 171 18.06 6.29 17.10
N ARG A 172 18.08 6.48 18.42
CA ARG A 172 18.56 5.47 19.35
C ARG A 172 17.72 4.20 19.24
N GLY A 173 18.37 3.06 19.01
CA GLY A 173 17.71 1.76 18.91
C GLY A 173 16.99 1.50 17.59
N ALA A 174 17.11 2.40 16.61
CA ALA A 174 16.59 2.14 15.27
C ALA A 174 17.54 1.23 14.49
N ASP A 175 16.96 0.36 13.67
CA ASP A 175 17.71 -0.56 12.82
C ASP A 175 18.49 0.19 11.73
N GLN A 176 19.66 -0.33 11.38
CA GLN A 176 20.56 0.22 10.37
C GLN A 176 20.81 -0.86 9.31
N PRO A 177 19.84 -1.09 8.40
CA PRO A 177 19.91 -2.21 7.49
C PRO A 177 21.03 -2.02 6.46
N LEU A 178 21.85 -3.06 6.30
CA LEU A 178 22.72 -3.25 5.15
C LEU A 178 21.87 -3.64 3.93
N LEU A 179 21.82 -2.77 2.93
CA LEU A 179 21.08 -3.00 1.70
C LEU A 179 21.83 -3.92 0.72
N GLY A 180 23.15 -4.02 0.86
CA GLY A 180 23.96 -5.00 0.13
C GLY A 180 25.38 -4.52 -0.16
N TYR A 181 26.10 -5.36 -0.90
CA TYR A 181 27.42 -5.07 -1.45
C TYR A 181 27.33 -4.95 -2.97
N PHE A 182 28.04 -3.97 -3.52
CA PHE A 182 28.03 -3.64 -4.93
C PHE A 182 29.45 -3.34 -5.39
N SER A 183 29.67 -3.35 -6.70
CA SER A 183 30.97 -3.04 -7.28
C SER A 183 30.82 -1.93 -8.32
N LEU A 184 31.78 -1.01 -8.32
CA LEU A 184 31.94 0.02 -9.32
C LEU A 184 33.05 -0.39 -10.30
N PRO A 185 32.89 -0.08 -11.60
CA PRO A 185 33.91 -0.38 -12.59
C PRO A 185 35.20 0.42 -12.34
N PRO A 186 36.34 -0.03 -12.89
CA PRO A 186 37.54 0.79 -13.00
C PRO A 186 37.30 2.05 -13.86
#